data_AF-A0A0Q8RVV1-F1
#
_entry.id   AF-A0A0Q8RVV1-F1
#
_cell.length_a   1.000
_cell.length_b   1.000
_cell.length_c   1.000
_cell.angle_alpha   90.00
_cell.angle_beta   90.00
_cell.angle_gamma   90.00
#
_symmetry.space_group_name_H-M   'P 1'
#
loop_
_entity.id
_entity.type
_entity.pdbx_description
1 polymer ?
#
loop_
_entity_poly.entity_id
_entity_poly.type
_entity_poly.pdbx_seq_one_letter_code
_entity_poly.pdbx_strand_id
1 'polypeptide(L)'
;MKSKFLTAGLIAAMMVPAMAQAQTREIRNDRKELREEQRDLRNAQRRSDRGDVRDARHDVRDARQDLRESQRDWRQDRRYSNYRAPFKYQQFRVGSTLRSNYYAPSYRPSWDSRWGVPRAGRNLTYVRHYNDLLLVNERNGRVVKVYRNHFNWRR
;
A
#
# COMPACT_ATOMS: atom_id res chain seq x y z
N MET A 1 -17.98 -33.69 -45.93
CA MET A 1 -18.66 -33.16 -44.72
C MET A 1 -17.69 -32.25 -43.99
N LYS A 2 -17.94 -30.93 -43.91
CA LYS A 2 -17.05 -29.98 -43.23
C LYS A 2 -17.69 -29.56 -41.91
N SER A 3 -17.24 -30.16 -40.82
CA SER A 3 -17.76 -29.89 -39.47
C SER A 3 -17.21 -28.54 -38.98
N LYS A 4 -18.14 -27.66 -38.62
CA LYS A 4 -17.88 -26.33 -38.06
C LYS A 4 -17.38 -26.47 -36.62
N PHE A 5 -16.18 -25.98 -36.33
CA PHE A 5 -15.74 -25.76 -34.96
C PHE A 5 -16.39 -24.49 -34.41
N LEU A 6 -17.53 -24.64 -33.74
CA LEU A 6 -18.06 -23.63 -32.83
C LEU A 6 -17.23 -23.68 -31.54
N THR A 7 -16.09 -22.98 -31.53
CA THR A 7 -15.41 -22.61 -30.28
C THR A 7 -16.25 -21.56 -29.56
N ALA A 8 -17.19 -22.03 -28.75
CA ALA A 8 -17.84 -21.24 -27.72
C ALA A 8 -16.78 -20.90 -26.66
N GLY A 9 -16.22 -19.70 -26.73
CA GLY A 9 -15.28 -19.18 -25.75
C GLY A 9 -15.97 -18.87 -24.42
N LEU A 10 -16.15 -19.89 -23.59
CA LEU A 10 -16.60 -19.74 -22.21
C LEU A 10 -15.42 -19.23 -21.37
N ILE A 11 -15.23 -17.91 -21.34
CA ILE A 11 -14.34 -17.30 -20.35
C ILE A 11 -15.17 -16.92 -19.15
N ALA A 12 -15.01 -17.71 -18.09
CA ALA A 12 -15.51 -17.39 -16.77
C ALA A 12 -15.05 -15.99 -16.39
N ALA A 13 -15.99 -15.03 -16.34
CA ALA A 13 -15.78 -13.75 -15.69
C ALA A 13 -15.56 -14.07 -14.20
N MET A 14 -14.30 -14.28 -13.83
CA MET A 14 -13.91 -14.56 -12.45
C MET A 14 -14.34 -13.36 -11.62
N MET A 15 -15.43 -13.51 -10.86
CA MET A 15 -15.88 -12.51 -9.90
C MET A 15 -14.73 -12.22 -8.95
N VAL A 16 -14.14 -11.03 -9.07
CA VAL A 16 -13.09 -10.58 -8.16
C VAL A 16 -13.77 -10.36 -6.81
N PRO A 17 -13.40 -11.08 -5.74
CA PRO A 17 -13.95 -10.83 -4.42
C PRO A 17 -13.65 -9.39 -4.04
N ALA A 18 -14.70 -8.59 -3.87
CA ALA A 18 -14.62 -7.23 -3.37
C ALA A 18 -14.20 -7.31 -1.90
N MET A 19 -12.89 -7.31 -1.63
CA MET A 19 -12.38 -7.14 -0.27
C MET A 19 -12.75 -5.72 0.19
N ALA A 20 -13.90 -5.60 0.83
CA ALA A 20 -14.46 -4.38 1.33
C ALA A 20 -13.74 -3.97 2.62
N GLN A 21 -12.63 -3.23 2.53
CA GLN A 21 -12.08 -2.50 3.67
C GLN A 21 -11.06 -1.42 3.23
N ALA A 22 -11.52 -0.42 2.48
CA ALA A 22 -10.81 0.86 2.34
C ALA A 22 -11.77 1.92 1.78
N GLN A 23 -11.86 3.09 2.41
CA GLN A 23 -12.78 4.18 2.07
C GLN A 23 -12.01 5.45 1.61
N THR A 24 -10.88 5.33 0.91
CA THR A 24 -10.25 6.49 0.26
C THR A 24 -10.94 6.83 -1.06
N ARG A 25 -10.87 8.11 -1.48
CA ARG A 25 -11.48 8.58 -2.74
C ARG A 25 -10.91 7.87 -3.96
N GLU A 26 -9.59 7.68 -4.00
CA GLU A 26 -8.85 6.99 -5.06
C GLU A 26 -9.31 5.53 -5.23
N ILE A 27 -9.23 4.71 -4.18
CA ILE A 27 -9.73 3.32 -4.22
C ILE A 27 -11.21 3.24 -4.64
N ARG A 28 -12.04 4.23 -4.28
CA ARG A 28 -13.44 4.28 -4.72
C ARG A 28 -13.54 4.56 -6.22
N ASN A 29 -12.70 5.45 -6.75
CA ASN A 29 -12.64 5.76 -8.18
C ASN A 29 -12.16 4.55 -8.98
N ASP A 30 -11.04 3.92 -8.62
CA ASP A 30 -10.51 2.76 -9.37
C ASP A 30 -11.46 1.55 -9.31
N ARG A 31 -12.21 1.41 -8.21
CA ARG A 31 -13.29 0.42 -8.12
C ARG A 31 -14.45 0.72 -9.06
N LYS A 32 -14.77 2.01 -9.23
CA LYS A 32 -15.83 2.44 -10.14
C LYS A 32 -15.39 2.18 -11.58
N GLU A 33 -14.18 2.57 -11.94
CA GLU A 33 -13.57 2.32 -13.24
C GLU A 33 -13.51 0.82 -13.56
N LEU A 34 -12.99 0.00 -12.65
CA LEU A 34 -12.98 -1.47 -12.84
C LEU A 34 -14.38 -2.06 -13.07
N ARG A 35 -15.44 -1.47 -12.49
CA ARG A 35 -16.83 -1.92 -12.72
C ARG A 35 -17.35 -1.48 -14.08
N GLU A 36 -16.96 -0.29 -14.55
CA GLU A 36 -17.28 0.24 -15.87
C GLU A 36 -16.61 -0.62 -16.95
N GLU A 37 -15.30 -0.89 -16.83
CA GLU A 37 -14.58 -1.75 -17.79
C GLU A 37 -15.15 -3.17 -17.86
N GLN A 38 -15.55 -3.75 -16.73
CA GLN A 38 -16.23 -5.04 -16.72
C GLN A 38 -17.59 -5.01 -17.42
N ARG A 39 -18.29 -3.86 -17.41
CA ARG A 39 -19.56 -3.70 -18.12
C ARG A 39 -19.30 -3.64 -19.63
N ASP A 40 -18.26 -2.94 -20.05
CA ASP A 40 -17.92 -2.81 -21.46
C ASP A 40 -17.43 -4.12 -22.04
N LEU A 41 -16.63 -4.89 -21.29
CA LEU A 41 -16.30 -6.26 -21.66
C LEU A 41 -17.54 -7.14 -21.87
N ARG A 42 -18.53 -7.06 -20.98
CA ARG A 42 -19.80 -7.81 -21.14
C ARG A 42 -20.58 -7.35 -22.37
N ASN A 43 -20.56 -6.05 -22.68
CA ASN A 43 -21.25 -5.50 -23.85
C ASN A 43 -20.57 -5.95 -25.15
N ALA A 44 -19.24 -5.89 -25.22
CA ALA A 44 -18.45 -6.38 -26.34
C ALA A 44 -18.69 -7.88 -26.60
N GLN A 45 -18.71 -8.68 -25.53
CA GLN A 45 -19.05 -10.11 -25.61
C GLN A 45 -20.45 -10.36 -26.19
N ARG A 46 -21.46 -9.55 -25.80
CA ARG A 46 -22.82 -9.64 -26.33
C ARG A 46 -22.90 -9.30 -27.81
N ARG A 47 -22.13 -8.29 -28.26
CA ARG A 47 -22.07 -7.89 -29.67
C ARG A 47 -21.23 -8.84 -30.54
N SER A 48 -20.52 -9.81 -29.93
CA SER A 48 -19.66 -10.78 -30.62
C SER A 48 -18.56 -10.17 -31.49
N ASP A 49 -18.12 -8.96 -31.16
CA ASP A 49 -16.96 -8.34 -31.80
C ASP A 49 -15.67 -8.86 -31.16
N ARG A 50 -14.83 -9.55 -31.93
CA ARG A 50 -13.57 -10.11 -31.41
C ARG A 50 -12.52 -9.04 -31.14
N GLY A 51 -12.54 -7.92 -31.87
CA GLY A 51 -11.63 -6.80 -31.66
C GLY A 51 -11.93 -6.16 -30.31
N ASP A 52 -13.17 -5.70 -30.13
CA ASP A 52 -13.62 -5.02 -28.92
C ASP A 52 -13.47 -5.88 -27.66
N VAL A 53 -13.66 -7.20 -27.76
CA VAL A 53 -13.48 -8.11 -26.60
C VAL A 53 -12.01 -8.20 -26.20
N ARG A 54 -11.06 -8.08 -27.14
CA ARG A 54 -9.64 -8.10 -26.81
C ARG A 54 -9.24 -6.83 -26.07
N ASP A 55 -9.71 -5.69 -26.55
CA ASP A 55 -9.38 -4.37 -26.00
C ASP A 55 -10.01 -4.21 -24.62
N ALA A 56 -11.31 -4.51 -24.47
CA ALA A 56 -11.99 -4.46 -23.17
C ALA A 56 -11.39 -5.44 -22.13
N ARG A 57 -10.70 -6.52 -22.55
CA ARG A 57 -9.95 -7.37 -21.61
C ARG A 57 -8.67 -6.72 -21.14
N HIS A 58 -8.01 -5.95 -22.00
CA HIS A 58 -6.83 -5.17 -21.66
C HIS A 58 -7.23 -4.11 -20.61
N ASP A 59 -8.30 -3.37 -20.87
CA ASP A 59 -8.74 -2.29 -19.98
C ASP A 59 -9.15 -2.81 -18.59
N VAL A 60 -9.90 -3.93 -18.54
CA VAL A 60 -10.20 -4.60 -17.25
C VAL A 60 -8.94 -5.04 -16.51
N ARG A 61 -7.89 -5.46 -17.23
CA ARG A 61 -6.64 -5.89 -16.61
C ARG A 61 -5.90 -4.69 -16.01
N ASP A 62 -5.86 -3.57 -16.72
CA ASP A 62 -5.19 -2.34 -16.29
C ASP A 62 -5.92 -1.73 -15.09
N ALA A 63 -7.25 -1.54 -15.17
CA ALA A 63 -8.05 -1.05 -14.05
C ALA A 63 -7.94 -1.96 -12.80
N ARG A 64 -7.72 -3.27 -12.99
CA ARG A 64 -7.45 -4.21 -11.89
C ARG A 64 -6.07 -4.02 -11.29
N GLN A 65 -5.07 -3.71 -12.11
CA GLN A 65 -3.72 -3.39 -11.65
C GLN A 65 -3.72 -2.10 -10.84
N ASP A 66 -4.38 -1.05 -11.32
CA ASP A 66 -4.47 0.24 -10.65
C ASP A 66 -5.15 0.11 -9.29
N LEU A 67 -6.30 -0.58 -9.23
CA LEU A 67 -6.97 -0.87 -7.96
C LEU A 67 -6.09 -1.64 -6.97
N ARG A 68 -5.23 -2.54 -7.45
CA ARG A 68 -4.30 -3.28 -6.59
C ARG A 68 -3.19 -2.38 -6.06
N GLU A 69 -2.69 -1.46 -6.87
CA GLU A 69 -1.69 -0.48 -6.51
C GLU A 69 -2.23 0.50 -5.46
N SER A 70 -3.40 1.10 -5.70
CA SER A 70 -4.07 1.98 -4.74
C SER A 70 -4.37 1.29 -3.41
N GLN A 71 -4.76 0.00 -3.44
CA GLN A 71 -4.92 -0.79 -2.21
C GLN A 71 -3.60 -1.04 -1.48
N ARG A 72 -2.53 -1.32 -2.21
CA ARG A 72 -1.19 -1.53 -1.64
C ARG A 72 -0.71 -0.24 -0.96
N ASP A 73 -0.84 0.89 -1.66
CA ASP A 73 -0.45 2.19 -1.12
C ASP A 73 -1.30 2.57 0.09
N TRP A 74 -2.63 2.41 0.03
CA TRP A 74 -3.48 2.65 1.20
C TRP A 74 -3.12 1.79 2.42
N ARG A 75 -2.84 0.49 2.23
CA ARG A 75 -2.42 -0.38 3.34
C ARG A 75 -1.11 0.12 3.95
N GLN A 76 -0.20 0.62 3.12
CA GLN A 76 1.06 1.18 3.56
C GLN A 76 0.87 2.53 4.28
N ASP A 77 -0.02 3.38 3.80
CA ASP A 77 -0.41 4.64 4.47
C ASP A 77 -0.99 4.36 5.84
N ARG A 78 -1.91 3.40 5.93
CA ARG A 78 -2.56 3.00 7.18
C ARG A 78 -1.54 2.48 8.20
N ARG A 79 -0.50 1.77 7.74
CA ARG A 79 0.60 1.29 8.60
C ARG A 79 1.30 2.44 9.32
N TYR A 80 1.38 3.62 8.71
CA TYR A 80 2.01 4.80 9.30
C TYR A 80 1.01 5.87 9.78
N SER A 81 -0.27 5.82 9.45
CA SER A 81 -1.24 6.84 9.89
C SER A 81 -1.62 6.71 11.37
N ASN A 82 -1.60 5.50 11.93
CA ASN A 82 -2.15 5.22 13.26
C ASN A 82 -1.12 5.25 14.39
N TYR A 83 -0.08 6.08 14.27
CA TYR A 83 0.90 6.21 15.34
C TYR A 83 0.26 6.90 16.55
N ARG A 84 0.15 6.16 17.66
CA ARG A 84 -0.38 6.66 18.94
C ARG A 84 0.71 6.53 20.00
N ALA A 85 1.33 7.65 20.34
CA ALA A 85 2.27 7.71 21.45
C ALA A 85 1.53 7.97 22.78
N PRO A 86 1.86 7.26 23.87
CA PRO A 86 1.36 7.54 25.22
C PRO A 86 2.11 8.70 25.89
N PHE A 87 3.06 9.32 25.17
CA PHE A 87 3.90 10.40 25.66
C PHE A 87 3.74 11.65 24.81
N LYS A 88 3.95 12.83 25.42
CA LYS A 88 3.89 14.12 24.73
C LYS A 88 5.03 14.25 23.73
N TYR A 89 4.82 15.09 22.71
CA TYR A 89 5.88 15.45 21.78
C TYR A 89 7.02 16.12 22.54
N GLN A 90 8.21 15.57 22.36
CA GLN A 90 9.47 16.19 22.75
C GLN A 90 10.43 16.12 21.57
N GLN A 91 11.21 17.17 21.37
CA GLN A 91 12.25 17.15 20.34
C GLN A 91 13.47 16.39 20.85
N PHE A 92 13.82 15.29 20.17
CA PHE A 92 15.03 14.54 20.45
C PHE A 92 16.23 15.09 19.66
N ARG A 93 17.41 15.03 20.28
CA ARG A 93 18.69 15.36 19.66
C ARG A 93 19.57 14.11 19.61
N VAL A 94 20.59 14.14 18.75
CA VAL A 94 21.63 13.09 18.76
C VAL A 94 22.31 13.09 20.14
N GLY A 95 22.53 11.90 20.69
CA GLY A 95 23.07 11.70 22.03
C GLY A 95 22.05 11.69 23.16
N SER A 96 20.80 12.13 22.92
CA SER A 96 19.73 12.04 23.92
C SER A 96 19.43 10.57 24.28
N THR A 97 19.15 10.31 25.54
CA THR A 97 18.72 8.99 26.00
C THR A 97 17.19 8.94 26.04
N LEU A 98 16.62 8.04 25.24
CA LEU A 98 15.21 7.70 25.31
C LEU A 98 14.96 6.86 26.57
N ARG A 99 13.84 7.13 27.24
CA ARG A 99 13.36 6.22 28.29
C ARG A 99 12.93 4.91 27.64
N SER A 100 13.06 3.79 28.36
CA SER A 100 12.78 2.44 27.85
C SER A 100 11.40 2.31 27.16
N ASN A 101 10.39 2.98 27.70
CA ASN A 101 9.05 3.01 27.13
C ASN A 101 8.94 3.67 25.74
N TYR A 102 9.86 4.54 25.35
CA TYR A 102 9.84 5.21 24.03
C TYR A 102 10.30 4.31 22.89
N TYR A 103 11.07 3.25 23.16
CA TYR A 103 11.60 2.34 22.14
C TYR A 103 11.14 0.89 22.33
N ALA A 104 10.01 0.72 23.03
CA ALA A 104 9.32 -0.57 23.11
C ALA A 104 8.98 -1.11 21.71
N PRO A 105 8.80 -2.44 21.56
CA PRO A 105 8.52 -3.07 20.25
C PRO A 105 7.36 -2.42 19.47
N SER A 106 6.35 -1.88 20.17
CA SER A 106 5.21 -1.18 19.56
C SER A 106 5.57 0.11 18.81
N TYR A 107 6.69 0.76 19.15
CA TYR A 107 7.13 2.02 18.53
C TYR A 107 8.32 1.81 17.57
N ARG A 108 8.68 0.55 17.33
CA ARG A 108 9.75 0.15 16.42
C ARG A 108 9.16 -0.31 15.09
N PRO A 109 8.89 0.61 14.15
CA PRO A 109 8.43 0.20 12.83
C PRO A 109 9.48 -0.71 12.20
N SER A 110 9.01 -1.78 11.54
CA SER A 110 9.89 -2.58 10.69
C SER A 110 10.49 -1.67 9.62
N TRP A 111 11.81 -1.80 9.42
CA TRP A 111 12.50 -1.04 8.39
C TRP A 111 11.87 -1.27 7.01
N ASP A 112 11.75 -0.19 6.24
CA ASP A 112 11.19 -0.18 4.89
C ASP A 112 12.21 0.49 3.96
N SER A 113 12.50 -0.14 2.81
CA SER A 113 13.47 0.39 1.84
C SER A 113 13.05 1.74 1.27
N ARG A 114 11.74 2.05 1.27
CA ARG A 114 11.19 3.32 0.77
C ARG A 114 11.60 4.53 1.62
N TRP A 115 12.04 4.33 2.85
CA TRP A 115 12.46 5.43 3.72
C TRP A 115 13.73 6.14 3.21
N GLY A 116 14.48 5.53 2.28
CA GLY A 116 15.75 6.12 1.83
C GLY A 116 16.80 6.23 2.95
N VAL A 117 16.61 5.49 4.05
CA VAL A 117 17.56 5.38 5.15
C VAL A 117 18.18 3.97 5.15
N PRO A 118 19.48 3.84 5.48
CA PRO A 118 20.12 2.53 5.55
C PRO A 118 19.41 1.60 6.54
N ARG A 119 19.57 0.29 6.35
CA ARG A 119 19.16 -0.69 7.37
C ARG A 119 19.85 -0.38 8.69
N ALA A 120 19.14 -0.54 9.80
CA ALA A 120 19.74 -0.36 11.12
C ALA A 120 20.82 -1.43 11.32
N GLY A 121 21.99 -0.99 11.79
CA GLY A 121 23.10 -1.88 12.12
C GLY A 121 22.86 -2.71 13.38
N ARG A 122 23.85 -3.50 13.80
CA ARG A 122 23.73 -4.36 14.99
C ARG A 122 23.50 -3.52 16.26
N ASN A 123 22.52 -3.93 17.07
CA ASN A 123 22.04 -3.21 18.26
C ASN A 123 21.45 -1.81 17.98
N LEU A 124 21.12 -1.50 16.73
CA LEU A 124 20.42 -0.27 16.37
C LEU A 124 19.01 -0.61 15.92
N THR A 125 18.06 0.25 16.26
CA THR A 125 16.67 0.10 15.84
C THR A 125 16.08 1.44 15.47
N TYR A 126 15.15 1.42 14.52
CA TYR A 126 14.38 2.59 14.17
C TYR A 126 13.20 2.71 15.11
N VAL A 127 13.02 3.90 15.66
CA VAL A 127 11.92 4.24 16.56
C VAL A 127 11.20 5.43 15.97
N ARG A 128 9.90 5.29 15.80
CA ARG A 128 9.08 6.41 15.36
C ARG A 128 8.71 7.28 16.55
N HIS A 129 8.84 8.59 16.37
CA HIS A 129 8.36 9.60 17.30
C HIS A 129 7.60 10.66 16.52
N TYR A 130 6.27 10.56 16.51
CA TYR A 130 5.40 11.41 15.69
C TYR A 130 5.80 11.37 14.21
N ASN A 131 6.25 12.49 13.65
CA ASN A 131 6.71 12.60 12.27
C ASN A 131 8.22 12.39 12.13
N ASP A 132 8.93 12.23 13.24
CA ASP A 132 10.37 12.04 13.26
C ASP A 132 10.70 10.54 13.32
N LEU A 133 11.79 10.15 12.66
CA LEU A 133 12.36 8.81 12.73
C LEU A 133 13.69 8.88 13.47
N LEU A 134 13.79 8.16 14.58
CA LEU A 134 14.97 8.11 15.42
C LEU A 134 15.70 6.79 15.17
N LEU A 135 17.02 6.84 15.01
CA LEU A 135 17.88 5.66 15.09
C LEU A 135 18.41 5.58 16.51
N VAL A 136 18.14 4.47 17.19
CA VAL A 136 18.37 4.31 18.63
C VAL A 136 19.21 3.08 18.88
N ASN A 137 20.17 3.17 19.79
CA ASN A 137 20.88 2.02 20.30
C ASN A 137 20.01 1.28 21.32
N GLU A 138 19.66 0.04 21.01
CA GLU A 138 18.74 -0.78 21.79
C GLU A 138 19.27 -1.09 23.20
N ARG A 139 20.58 -1.11 23.40
CA ARG A 139 21.20 -1.45 24.69
C ARG A 139 21.04 -0.37 25.74
N ASN A 140 21.06 0.90 25.33
CA ASN A 140 21.13 2.03 26.25
C ASN A 140 20.13 3.15 25.94
N GLY A 141 19.28 2.98 24.91
CA GLY A 141 18.28 3.96 24.51
C GLY A 141 18.87 5.24 23.89
N ARG A 142 20.17 5.29 23.59
CA ARG A 142 20.79 6.50 23.02
C ARG A 142 20.38 6.71 21.58
N VAL A 143 19.94 7.92 21.27
CA VAL A 143 19.65 8.39 19.91
C VAL A 143 20.97 8.60 19.17
N VAL A 144 21.18 7.81 18.12
CA VAL A 144 22.35 7.89 17.24
C VAL A 144 22.11 8.86 16.08
N LYS A 145 20.89 8.89 15.54
CA LYS A 145 20.53 9.77 14.44
C LYS A 145 19.05 10.17 14.50
N VAL A 146 18.74 11.38 14.02
CA VAL A 146 17.37 11.91 13.97
C VAL A 146 17.08 12.32 12.54
N TYR A 147 16.05 11.72 11.95
CA TYR A 147 15.50 12.13 10.66
C TYR A 147 14.22 12.92 10.94
N ARG A 148 14.32 14.24 10.86
CA ARG A 148 13.20 15.15 11.17
C ARG A 148 12.16 15.11 10.05
N ASN A 149 10.89 15.17 10.43
CA ASN A 149 9.76 15.16 9.50
C ASN A 149 9.82 14.01 8.48
N HIS A 150 10.47 12.89 8.86
CA HIS A 150 10.66 11.72 8.02
C HIS A 150 9.35 11.11 7.53
N PHE A 151 8.23 11.32 8.23
CA PHE A 151 6.91 10.83 7.80
C PHE A 151 6.01 11.94 7.21
N ASN A 152 6.55 13.12 6.89
CA ASN A 152 5.80 14.27 6.36
C ASN A 152 5.69 14.32 4.83
N TRP A 153 6.35 13.42 4.08
CA TRP A 153 6.35 13.36 2.60
C TRP A 153 5.02 12.85 2.00
N ARG A 154 3.94 12.90 2.76
CA ARG A 154 2.62 12.36 2.40
C ARG A 154 1.49 13.33 2.80
N ARG A 155 1.80 14.62 2.84
CA ARG A 155 0.84 15.73 2.92
C ARG A 155 0.69 16.38 1.56
#